data_AF-A0A7S0CWF3-F1
#
_entry.id   AF-A0A7S0CWF3-F1
#
_cell.length_a   1.000
_cell.length_b   1.000
_cell.length_c   1.000
_cell.angle_alpha   90.00
_cell.angle_beta   90.00
_cell.angle_gamma   90.00
#
_symmetry.space_group_name_H-M   'P 1'
#
loop_
_entity.id
_entity.type
_entity.pdbx_description
1 polymer ?
#
loop_
_entity_poly.entity_id
_entity_poly.type
_entity_poly.pdbx_seq_one_letter_code
_entity_poly.pdbx_strand_id
1 'polypeptide(L)'
;MDAQEAKRRKLEAKMGGGPPPSFPSAVPVPARKEPQPSQPKAPPPATAAEEADPFVCDANDAVSFRLVNTAADMATAEPFEPEFTHQVFREDETIFGYKELRIDIFQSAHLFKTYVKVRFAEKVKSTLNPADDVIEALRAHFGEEMMTDEKTFLSTLEADKDARVPAGGGDVVAVADATGVGDDVKAVDVIRAFRLSDAAVYPWHARFEPLILFFIDGASAVDSEDDNWTLLCATRHVYTSDAERDAIVSGASDGNHGWSTAAFATIYEFFQYPDKKRARLSQIVVAPPFQRQGLGSALLSATRALATKRSFVDVTVEDPTPQLQRLRDVGDVRALWSLPSVAAAVRAAAVAASKLSREDVEKEKAPLCVALQCPTSVKNEARDVLKLCAPQLARCWEALLFLFAKKSGAPEDSPAAAAFTELVVRRLRRQHCADAQRDAGAKRVYHSDVALFASGGNEHLAAEKAFVMTKAKKGRAGGQAPDLEEGEDKQDPAEVLAEYFHETMSNLAWLASAAKI
;
A
#
# COMPACT_ATOMS: atom_id res chain seq x y z
N MET A 1 -37.76 -4.75 -27.60
CA MET A 1 -37.32 -5.56 -26.44
C MET A 1 -35.82 -5.65 -26.53
N ASP A 2 -35.17 -5.06 -25.54
CA ASP A 2 -33.94 -4.28 -25.70
C ASP A 2 -32.69 -5.15 -25.56
N ALA A 3 -31.67 -4.94 -26.39
CA ALA A 3 -30.40 -5.66 -26.32
C ALA A 3 -29.71 -5.49 -24.94
N GLN A 4 -30.06 -4.41 -24.22
CA GLN A 4 -29.65 -4.18 -22.84
C GLN A 4 -30.30 -5.14 -21.83
N GLU A 5 -31.54 -5.55 -22.05
CA GLU A 5 -32.28 -6.48 -21.17
C GLU A 5 -31.75 -7.92 -21.34
N ALA A 6 -31.40 -8.30 -22.57
CA ALA A 6 -30.75 -9.57 -22.87
C ALA A 6 -29.32 -9.67 -22.27
N LYS A 7 -28.52 -8.60 -22.36
CA LYS A 7 -27.19 -8.53 -21.73
C LYS A 7 -27.27 -8.62 -20.21
N ARG A 8 -28.29 -8.00 -19.60
CA ARG A 8 -28.50 -8.05 -18.15
C ARG A 8 -28.90 -9.44 -17.65
N ARG A 9 -29.85 -10.11 -18.31
CA ARG A 9 -30.24 -11.49 -17.94
C ARG A 9 -29.10 -12.49 -18.12
N LYS A 10 -28.25 -12.29 -19.14
CA LYS A 10 -27.05 -13.10 -19.37
C LYS A 10 -26.00 -12.91 -18.26
N LEU A 11 -25.90 -11.70 -17.70
CA LEU A 11 -25.06 -11.38 -16.54
C LEU A 11 -25.60 -12.01 -15.25
N GLU A 12 -26.90 -11.88 -14.99
CA GLU A 12 -27.56 -12.48 -13.81
C GLU A 12 -27.46 -14.02 -13.83
N ALA A 13 -27.58 -14.65 -15.01
CA ALA A 13 -27.42 -16.09 -15.17
C ALA A 13 -25.98 -16.59 -14.93
N LYS A 14 -24.94 -15.82 -15.32
CA LYS A 14 -23.53 -16.17 -15.06
C LYS A 14 -23.14 -15.98 -13.58
N MET A 15 -23.80 -15.06 -12.86
CA MET A 15 -23.53 -14.79 -11.44
C MET A 15 -24.24 -15.76 -10.47
N GLY A 16 -25.34 -16.40 -10.89
CA GLY A 16 -26.17 -17.25 -10.03
C GLY A 16 -26.03 -18.76 -10.23
N GLY A 17 -25.10 -19.23 -11.07
CA GLY A 17 -25.11 -20.61 -11.57
C GLY A 17 -23.76 -21.31 -11.53
N GLY A 18 -23.26 -21.63 -10.34
CA GLY A 18 -22.16 -22.57 -10.17
C GLY A 18 -22.14 -23.10 -8.73
N PRO A 19 -22.00 -24.41 -8.50
CA PRO A 19 -21.78 -24.90 -7.15
C PRO A 19 -20.49 -24.27 -6.60
N PRO A 20 -20.45 -23.88 -5.31
CA PRO A 20 -19.21 -23.40 -4.72
C PRO A 20 -18.15 -24.48 -4.87
N PRO A 21 -16.87 -24.12 -5.10
CA PRO A 21 -15.79 -25.08 -5.02
C PRO A 21 -15.84 -25.76 -3.65
N SER A 22 -15.72 -27.08 -3.64
CA SER A 22 -15.67 -27.86 -2.40
C SER A 22 -14.54 -27.32 -1.51
N PHE A 23 -14.89 -26.97 -0.27
CA PHE A 23 -13.91 -26.64 0.76
C PHE A 23 -12.89 -27.78 0.90
N PRO A 24 -11.57 -27.50 0.93
CA PRO A 24 -10.68 -28.38 1.66
C PRO A 24 -11.12 -28.35 3.13
N SER A 25 -11.48 -29.51 3.68
CA SER A 25 -11.79 -29.68 5.10
C SER A 25 -10.71 -29.02 5.97
N ALA A 26 -11.15 -28.49 7.12
CA ALA A 26 -10.33 -27.88 8.15
C ALA A 26 -8.95 -28.53 8.26
N VAL A 27 -7.91 -27.78 7.89
CA VAL A 27 -6.54 -28.13 8.24
C VAL A 27 -6.43 -27.87 9.75
N PRO A 28 -6.07 -28.88 10.57
CA PRO A 28 -5.83 -28.66 11.98
C PRO A 28 -4.70 -27.64 12.15
N VAL A 29 -4.82 -26.76 13.15
CA VAL A 29 -3.73 -25.91 13.61
C VAL A 29 -2.52 -26.81 13.89
N PRO A 30 -1.38 -26.69 13.18
CA PRO A 30 -0.22 -27.48 13.51
C PRO A 30 0.38 -26.91 14.79
N ALA A 31 0.63 -27.78 15.77
CA ALA A 31 1.55 -27.46 16.84
C ALA A 31 2.90 -27.03 16.24
N ARG A 32 3.52 -26.00 16.85
CA ARG A 32 4.82 -25.42 16.50
C ARG A 32 5.83 -26.55 16.25
N LYS A 33 6.22 -26.77 15.00
CA LYS A 33 7.36 -27.63 14.63
C LYS A 33 8.55 -26.72 14.30
N GLU A 34 9.71 -27.08 14.84
CA GLU A 34 11.01 -26.49 14.52
C GLU A 34 11.24 -26.48 12.99
N PRO A 35 12.06 -25.53 12.46
CA PRO A 35 12.23 -25.35 11.03
C PRO A 35 12.89 -26.60 10.43
N GLN A 36 12.18 -27.28 9.54
CA GLN A 36 12.77 -28.25 8.62
C GLN A 36 12.92 -27.62 7.22
N PRO A 37 14.00 -27.94 6.50
CA PRO A 37 14.34 -27.35 5.22
C PRO A 37 13.26 -27.58 4.17
N SER A 38 13.06 -26.58 3.31
CA SER A 38 12.09 -26.56 2.21
C SER A 38 12.25 -27.77 1.29
N GLN A 39 11.15 -28.45 0.98
CA GLN A 39 11.13 -29.44 -0.11
C GLN A 39 11.05 -28.73 -1.47
N PRO A 40 11.70 -29.27 -2.52
CA PRO A 40 11.76 -28.63 -3.83
C PRO A 40 10.40 -28.69 -4.55
N LYS A 41 10.05 -27.63 -5.29
CA LYS A 41 8.95 -27.64 -6.27
C LYS A 41 9.16 -28.75 -7.30
N ALA A 42 8.09 -29.46 -7.66
CA ALA A 42 8.12 -30.42 -8.78
C ALA A 42 8.45 -29.71 -10.10
N PRO A 43 9.33 -30.26 -10.95
CA PRO A 43 9.75 -29.61 -12.17
C PRO A 43 8.63 -29.63 -13.22
N PRO A 44 8.51 -28.59 -14.07
CA PRO A 44 7.65 -28.61 -15.24
C PRO A 44 8.10 -29.71 -16.23
N PRO A 45 7.23 -30.17 -17.15
CA PRO A 45 7.60 -31.20 -18.11
C PRO A 45 8.80 -30.75 -18.93
N ALA A 46 9.82 -31.63 -19.01
CA ALA A 46 11.12 -31.39 -19.60
C ALA A 46 11.00 -30.94 -21.07
N THR A 47 10.95 -29.63 -21.26
CA THR A 47 11.52 -28.96 -22.43
C THR A 47 13.03 -29.04 -22.28
N ALA A 48 13.74 -29.29 -23.38
CA ALA A 48 15.20 -29.43 -23.38
C ALA A 48 15.83 -28.27 -22.59
N ALA A 49 16.58 -28.58 -21.55
CA ALA A 49 17.32 -27.57 -20.79
C ALA A 49 18.30 -26.91 -21.76
N GLU A 50 17.99 -25.69 -22.20
CA GLU A 50 19.01 -24.77 -22.67
C GLU A 50 20.04 -24.69 -21.55
N GLU A 51 21.31 -24.98 -21.85
CA GLU A 51 22.40 -24.68 -20.92
C GLU A 51 22.33 -23.18 -20.62
N ALA A 52 21.86 -22.83 -19.41
CA ALA A 52 21.81 -21.45 -18.98
C ALA A 52 23.21 -20.84 -19.13
N ASP A 53 23.30 -19.69 -19.79
CA ASP A 53 24.57 -18.99 -19.97
C ASP A 53 25.18 -18.74 -18.59
N PRO A 54 26.35 -19.32 -18.27
CA PRO A 54 26.94 -19.21 -16.94
C PRO A 54 27.34 -17.78 -16.56
N PHE A 55 27.28 -16.83 -17.51
CA PHE A 55 27.54 -15.41 -17.28
C PHE A 55 26.26 -14.56 -17.15
N VAL A 56 25.07 -15.17 -17.20
CA VAL A 56 23.81 -14.49 -16.91
C VAL A 56 23.33 -14.95 -15.53
N CYS A 57 23.30 -14.02 -14.58
CA CYS A 57 22.81 -14.27 -13.23
C CYS A 57 21.41 -13.69 -13.06
N ASP A 58 20.53 -14.40 -12.35
CA ASP A 58 19.29 -13.83 -11.82
C ASP A 58 19.65 -12.78 -10.74
N ALA A 59 19.13 -11.57 -10.90
CA ALA A 59 19.45 -10.44 -10.04
C ALA A 59 18.81 -10.57 -8.65
N ASN A 60 17.60 -11.14 -8.56
CA ASN A 60 16.91 -11.35 -7.29
C ASN A 60 17.65 -12.38 -6.43
N ASP A 61 18.20 -13.43 -7.06
CA ASP A 61 19.03 -14.43 -6.38
C ASP A 61 20.44 -13.91 -6.05
N ALA A 62 20.99 -13.00 -6.86
CA ALA A 62 22.35 -12.49 -6.68
C ALA A 62 22.45 -11.44 -5.56
N VAL A 63 21.40 -10.65 -5.33
CA VAL A 63 21.37 -9.54 -4.36
C VAL A 63 20.85 -10.01 -3.00
N SER A 64 21.57 -9.64 -1.94
CA SER A 64 21.14 -9.88 -0.56
C SER A 64 21.41 -8.66 0.31
N PHE A 65 20.43 -8.28 1.14
CA PHE A 65 20.51 -7.16 2.06
C PHE A 65 20.71 -7.64 3.50
N ARG A 66 21.42 -6.84 4.30
CA ARG A 66 21.48 -6.98 5.77
C ARG A 66 21.39 -5.63 6.45
N LEU A 67 20.54 -5.54 7.47
CA LEU A 67 20.55 -4.41 8.41
C LEU A 67 21.50 -4.71 9.56
N VAL A 68 22.48 -3.84 9.78
CA VAL A 68 23.58 -4.05 10.72
C VAL A 68 23.71 -2.92 11.73
N ASN A 69 23.88 -3.24 13.00
CA ASN A 69 24.19 -2.27 14.06
C ASN A 69 25.67 -2.33 14.45
N THR A 70 26.29 -3.49 14.32
CA THR A 70 27.69 -3.76 14.68
C THR A 70 28.42 -4.50 13.57
N ALA A 71 29.75 -4.57 13.66
CA ALA A 71 30.57 -5.34 12.73
C ALA A 71 30.20 -6.84 12.72
N ALA A 72 29.79 -7.39 13.87
CA ALA A 72 29.39 -8.80 13.98
C ALA A 72 28.12 -9.10 13.16
N ASP A 73 27.20 -8.13 13.08
CA ASP A 73 25.94 -8.26 12.34
C ASP A 73 26.16 -8.48 10.84
N MET A 74 27.30 -8.08 10.27
CA MET A 74 27.62 -8.39 8.88
C MET A 74 27.68 -9.91 8.61
N ALA A 75 27.98 -10.72 9.62
CA ALA A 75 27.97 -12.17 9.52
C ALA A 75 26.71 -12.80 10.14
N THR A 76 26.10 -12.17 11.15
CA THR A 76 25.04 -12.79 11.96
C THR A 76 23.63 -12.27 11.69
N ALA A 77 23.47 -11.07 11.10
CA ALA A 77 22.15 -10.56 10.77
C ALA A 77 21.50 -11.41 9.69
N GLU A 78 20.20 -11.65 9.86
CA GLU A 78 19.39 -12.40 8.90
C GLU A 78 19.37 -11.65 7.56
N PRO A 79 19.85 -12.29 6.48
CA PRO A 79 19.78 -11.69 5.15
C PRO A 79 18.33 -11.69 4.64
N PHE A 80 18.03 -10.74 3.79
CA PHE A 80 16.79 -10.73 3.01
C PHE A 80 17.06 -10.39 1.55
N GLU A 81 16.16 -10.83 0.68
CA GLU A 81 16.27 -10.73 -0.77
C GLU A 81 15.28 -9.66 -1.28
N PRO A 82 15.57 -8.99 -2.42
CA PRO A 82 14.61 -8.12 -3.07
C PRO A 82 13.41 -8.89 -3.64
N GLU A 83 12.27 -8.22 -3.81
CA GLU A 83 11.13 -8.74 -4.56
C GLU A 83 11.20 -8.34 -6.04
N PHE A 84 11.81 -7.20 -6.32
CA PHE A 84 12.00 -6.64 -7.66
C PHE A 84 13.42 -6.15 -7.85
N THR A 85 13.95 -6.31 -9.06
CA THR A 85 15.25 -5.76 -9.43
C THR A 85 15.27 -5.13 -10.81
N HIS A 86 14.17 -5.25 -11.56
CA HIS A 86 14.04 -4.69 -12.91
C HIS A 86 14.15 -3.16 -12.97
N GLN A 87 13.92 -2.48 -11.84
CA GLN A 87 14.05 -1.03 -11.73
C GLN A 87 15.50 -0.56 -11.56
N VAL A 88 16.42 -1.47 -11.21
CA VAL A 88 17.83 -1.18 -10.91
C VAL A 88 18.76 -1.79 -11.97
N PHE A 89 18.45 -3.00 -12.44
CA PHE A 89 19.23 -3.70 -13.46
C PHE A 89 18.46 -3.75 -14.79
N ARG A 90 18.28 -4.93 -15.37
CA ARG A 90 17.59 -5.15 -16.65
C ARG A 90 16.11 -5.48 -16.41
N GLU A 91 15.27 -5.22 -17.41
CA GLU A 91 13.82 -5.48 -17.36
C GLU A 91 13.47 -6.94 -17.07
N ASP A 92 14.33 -7.87 -17.50
CA ASP A 92 14.20 -9.31 -17.27
C ASP A 92 14.80 -9.79 -15.93
N GLU A 93 15.22 -8.85 -15.07
CA GLU A 93 15.80 -9.13 -13.74
C GLU A 93 17.08 -9.96 -13.82
N THR A 94 17.88 -9.76 -14.88
CA THR A 94 19.18 -10.40 -15.05
C THR A 94 20.36 -9.44 -14.94
N ILE A 95 21.54 -10.00 -14.64
CA ILE A 95 22.84 -9.31 -14.67
C ILE A 95 23.79 -10.12 -15.55
N PHE A 96 24.30 -9.48 -16.61
CA PHE A 96 25.19 -10.11 -17.58
C PHE A 96 26.67 -9.89 -17.24
N GLY A 97 27.47 -10.92 -17.56
CA GLY A 97 28.92 -10.87 -17.62
C GLY A 97 29.63 -11.35 -16.35
N TYR A 98 28.92 -12.02 -15.44
CA TYR A 98 29.46 -12.54 -14.18
C TYR A 98 29.04 -13.99 -13.97
N LYS A 99 29.97 -14.80 -13.48
CA LYS A 99 29.71 -16.17 -13.04
C LYS A 99 29.70 -16.23 -11.52
N GLU A 100 28.69 -16.90 -10.95
CA GLU A 100 28.49 -17.01 -9.49
C GLU A 100 28.47 -15.65 -8.79
N LEU A 101 27.77 -14.68 -9.38
CA LEU A 101 27.65 -13.33 -8.83
C LEU A 101 26.93 -13.32 -7.48
N ARG A 102 27.50 -12.60 -6.51
CA ARG A 102 26.90 -12.28 -5.22
C ARG A 102 27.11 -10.81 -4.91
N ILE A 103 26.03 -10.12 -4.58
CA ILE A 103 25.99 -8.69 -4.24
C ILE A 103 25.42 -8.59 -2.82
N ASP A 104 26.29 -8.42 -1.82
CA ASP A 104 25.85 -8.18 -0.46
C ASP A 104 25.74 -6.67 -0.21
N ILE A 105 24.54 -6.20 0.14
CA ILE A 105 24.24 -4.82 0.48
C ILE A 105 24.05 -4.72 2.00
N PHE A 106 25.01 -4.12 2.69
CA PHE A 106 24.94 -3.88 4.12
C PHE A 106 24.48 -2.46 4.39
N GLN A 107 23.43 -2.29 5.19
CA GLN A 107 22.93 -0.97 5.56
C GLN A 107 22.94 -0.81 7.08
N SER A 108 23.45 0.32 7.57
CA SER A 108 23.38 0.60 9.01
C SER A 108 21.92 0.69 9.46
N ALA A 109 21.51 -0.05 10.49
CA ALA A 109 20.10 -0.21 10.81
C ALA A 109 19.43 1.09 11.30
N HIS A 110 20.21 2.05 11.81
CA HIS A 110 19.75 3.38 12.22
C HIS A 110 19.65 4.33 11.01
N LEU A 111 20.78 4.71 10.42
CA LEU A 111 20.85 5.78 9.41
C LEU A 111 20.85 5.29 7.96
N PHE A 112 20.82 3.98 7.70
CA PHE A 112 20.80 3.39 6.36
C PHE A 112 22.03 3.71 5.49
N LYS A 113 23.17 4.04 6.10
CA LYS A 113 24.43 4.19 5.35
C LYS A 113 24.80 2.84 4.74
N THR A 114 25.12 2.86 3.44
CA THR A 114 25.13 1.64 2.61
C THR A 114 26.54 1.26 2.17
N TYR A 115 26.90 -0.01 2.35
CA TYR A 115 28.11 -0.65 1.84
C TYR A 115 27.74 -1.80 0.91
N VAL A 116 28.31 -1.82 -0.29
CA VAL A 116 28.08 -2.87 -1.29
C VAL A 116 29.35 -3.69 -1.48
N LYS A 117 29.21 -5.01 -1.34
CA LYS A 117 30.26 -6.01 -1.56
C LYS A 117 29.88 -6.91 -2.73
N VAL A 118 30.59 -6.75 -3.84
CA VAL A 118 30.41 -7.57 -5.04
C VAL A 118 31.46 -8.68 -5.08
N ARG A 119 31.02 -9.92 -5.26
CA ARG A 119 31.85 -11.12 -5.36
C ARG A 119 31.41 -11.94 -6.57
N PHE A 120 32.34 -12.51 -7.31
CA PHE A 120 32.08 -13.38 -8.46
C PHE A 120 33.26 -14.31 -8.69
N ALA A 121 33.04 -15.44 -9.35
CA ALA A 121 34.09 -16.37 -9.74
C ALA A 121 34.84 -15.87 -10.99
N GLU A 122 34.09 -15.44 -12.00
CA GLU A 122 34.63 -14.97 -13.28
C GLU A 122 33.85 -13.76 -13.79
N LYS A 123 34.52 -12.86 -14.52
CA LYS A 123 33.92 -11.69 -15.18
C LYS A 123 34.32 -11.65 -16.66
N VAL A 124 33.36 -11.41 -17.55
CA VAL A 124 33.58 -11.27 -18.99
C VAL A 124 34.51 -10.09 -19.27
N LYS A 125 35.48 -10.28 -20.17
CA LYS A 125 36.48 -9.26 -20.58
C LYS A 125 36.26 -8.72 -22.00
N SER A 126 35.08 -8.96 -22.58
CA SER A 126 34.73 -8.49 -23.93
C SER A 126 34.58 -6.97 -23.95
N THR A 127 35.20 -6.31 -24.93
CA THR A 127 34.98 -4.88 -25.19
C THR A 127 33.74 -4.62 -26.04
N LEU A 128 33.28 -5.60 -26.81
CA LEU A 128 32.11 -5.50 -27.68
C LEU A 128 30.79 -5.73 -26.92
N ASN A 129 30.83 -6.51 -25.85
CA ASN A 129 29.71 -6.78 -24.96
C ASN A 129 30.24 -6.87 -23.52
N PRO A 130 30.52 -5.72 -22.88
CA PRO A 130 31.06 -5.69 -21.53
C PRO A 130 30.05 -6.24 -20.52
N ALA A 131 30.56 -6.73 -19.40
CA ALA A 131 29.74 -7.09 -18.24
C ALA A 131 29.03 -5.85 -17.67
N ASP A 132 27.84 -6.04 -17.11
CA ASP A 132 27.05 -4.96 -16.52
C ASP A 132 27.82 -4.30 -15.36
N ASP A 133 27.75 -2.97 -15.27
CA ASP A 133 28.35 -2.26 -14.14
C ASP A 133 27.39 -2.23 -12.95
N VAL A 134 27.48 -3.28 -12.13
CA VAL A 134 26.67 -3.46 -10.92
C VAL A 134 26.85 -2.29 -9.94
N ILE A 135 28.07 -1.75 -9.84
CA ILE A 135 28.35 -0.65 -8.90
C ILE A 135 27.75 0.64 -9.40
N GLU A 136 27.87 0.95 -10.69
CA GLU A 136 27.25 2.12 -11.31
C GLU A 136 25.72 2.07 -11.21
N ALA A 137 25.12 0.91 -11.53
CA ALA A 137 23.67 0.70 -11.43
C ALA A 137 23.14 0.97 -10.00
N LEU A 138 23.81 0.43 -8.98
CA LEU A 138 23.43 0.68 -7.59
C LEU A 138 23.72 2.13 -7.16
N ARG A 139 24.85 2.71 -7.59
CA ARG A 139 25.24 4.09 -7.26
C ARG A 139 24.28 5.13 -7.82
N ALA A 140 23.64 4.86 -8.96
CA ALA A 140 22.61 5.71 -9.53
C ALA A 140 21.41 5.93 -8.58
N HIS A 141 21.18 5.01 -7.63
CA HIS A 141 20.07 5.07 -6.68
C HIS A 141 20.53 5.31 -5.23
N PHE A 142 21.57 4.62 -4.75
CA PHE A 142 22.12 4.82 -3.40
C PHE A 142 22.97 6.09 -3.26
N GLY A 143 23.29 6.73 -4.38
CA GLY A 143 24.08 7.96 -4.44
C GLY A 143 25.58 7.75 -4.18
N GLU A 144 26.31 8.85 -4.22
CA GLU A 144 27.78 8.82 -4.13
C GLU A 144 28.31 8.39 -2.75
N GLU A 145 27.51 8.54 -1.71
CA GLU A 145 27.83 8.08 -0.35
C GLU A 145 27.85 6.54 -0.21
N MET A 146 27.39 5.80 -1.22
CA MET A 146 27.47 4.35 -1.26
C MET A 146 28.94 3.89 -1.21
N MET A 147 29.28 3.17 -0.15
CA MET A 147 30.63 2.68 0.11
C MET A 147 30.88 1.35 -0.61
N THR A 148 32.10 1.15 -1.06
CA THR A 148 32.61 -0.13 -1.61
C THR A 148 33.85 -0.63 -0.88
N ASP A 149 34.29 0.09 0.16
CA ASP A 149 35.38 -0.30 1.05
C ASP A 149 34.84 -0.68 2.44
N GLU A 150 35.10 -1.94 2.84
CA GLU A 150 34.59 -2.52 4.09
C GLU A 150 35.12 -1.78 5.32
N LYS A 151 36.40 -1.37 5.29
CA LYS A 151 37.04 -0.68 6.41
C LYS A 151 36.41 0.68 6.67
N THR A 152 36.11 1.43 5.60
CA THR A 152 35.40 2.71 5.67
C THR A 152 34.02 2.51 6.30
N PHE A 153 33.26 1.53 5.83
CA PHE A 153 31.94 1.21 6.40
C PHE A 153 32.00 0.87 7.89
N LEU A 154 32.93 0.01 8.32
CA LEU A 154 33.11 -0.34 9.72
C LEU A 154 33.49 0.86 10.59
N SER A 155 34.34 1.76 10.08
CA SER A 155 34.69 2.99 10.79
C SER A 155 33.51 3.96 10.91
N THR A 156 32.65 4.02 9.88
CA THR A 156 31.41 4.81 9.90
C THR A 156 30.41 4.23 10.88
N LEU A 157 30.24 2.91 10.92
CA LEU A 157 29.32 2.22 11.83
C LEU A 157 29.68 2.48 13.30
N GLU A 158 30.97 2.44 13.64
CA GLU A 158 31.43 2.78 15.00
C GLU A 158 31.27 4.27 15.32
N ALA A 159 31.54 5.16 14.35
CA ALA A 159 31.37 6.60 14.55
C ALA A 159 29.91 7.01 14.77
N ASP A 160 28.98 6.33 14.11
CA ASP A 160 27.54 6.63 14.17
C ASP A 160 26.76 5.81 15.22
N LYS A 161 27.43 5.00 16.05
CA LYS A 161 26.75 4.16 17.05
C LYS A 161 25.86 4.94 18.04
N ASP A 162 26.17 6.22 18.22
CA ASP A 162 25.49 7.19 19.09
C ASP A 162 24.66 8.21 18.30
N ALA A 163 24.47 7.96 17.00
CA ALA A 163 23.70 8.83 16.16
C ALA A 163 22.25 8.90 16.64
N ARG A 164 21.78 10.13 16.76
CA ARG A 164 20.41 10.46 17.13
C ARG A 164 19.48 10.37 15.93
N VAL A 165 18.19 10.24 16.20
CA VAL A 165 17.17 10.36 15.16
C VAL A 165 17.24 11.79 14.61
N PRO A 166 17.26 11.98 13.28
CA PRO A 166 17.40 13.31 12.70
C PRO A 166 16.32 14.31 13.14
N ALA A 167 16.61 15.61 12.94
CA ALA A 167 15.72 16.73 13.24
C ALA A 167 15.12 16.73 14.67
N GLY A 168 15.91 16.31 15.66
CA GLY A 168 15.48 16.28 17.07
C GLY A 168 14.35 15.29 17.34
N GLY A 169 14.23 14.25 16.52
CA GLY A 169 13.23 13.19 16.67
C GLY A 169 11.87 13.50 16.03
N GLY A 170 11.62 14.69 15.47
CA GLY A 170 10.35 15.01 14.82
C GLY A 170 9.10 14.85 15.70
N ASP A 171 7.92 14.93 15.08
CA ASP A 171 6.63 14.91 15.77
C ASP A 171 6.16 13.48 16.06
N VAL A 172 6.05 13.07 17.33
CA VAL A 172 5.49 11.76 17.66
C VAL A 172 4.01 11.68 17.26
N VAL A 173 3.67 10.65 16.49
CA VAL A 173 2.31 10.37 15.99
C VAL A 173 1.71 9.14 16.65
N ALA A 174 2.50 8.09 16.83
CA ALA A 174 2.06 6.85 17.47
C ALA A 174 3.21 6.15 18.19
N VAL A 175 2.87 5.38 19.22
CA VAL A 175 3.79 4.59 20.03
C VAL A 175 3.14 3.24 20.28
N ALA A 176 3.90 2.17 20.14
CA ALA A 176 3.48 0.82 20.50
C ALA A 176 4.65 0.03 21.06
N ASP A 177 4.38 -0.89 21.98
CA ASP A 177 5.42 -1.84 22.39
C ASP A 177 5.73 -2.75 21.20
N ALA A 178 7.03 -2.92 20.93
CA ALA A 178 7.50 -3.68 19.78
C ALA A 178 7.22 -5.17 19.97
N THR A 179 6.89 -5.85 18.87
CA THR A 179 6.76 -7.31 18.83
C THR A 179 7.85 -7.90 17.94
N GLY A 180 8.11 -9.21 18.08
CA GLY A 180 9.17 -9.87 17.32
C GLY A 180 10.58 -9.52 17.79
N VAL A 181 10.71 -8.88 18.95
CA VAL A 181 11.96 -8.81 19.71
C VAL A 181 12.06 -10.05 20.60
N GLY A 182 13.28 -10.55 20.84
CA GLY A 182 13.48 -11.73 21.70
C GLY A 182 12.84 -11.55 23.07
N ASP A 183 12.45 -12.65 23.73
CA ASP A 183 11.61 -12.62 24.94
C ASP A 183 12.19 -11.77 26.10
N ASP A 184 13.52 -11.63 26.16
CA ASP A 184 14.23 -10.86 27.18
C ASP A 184 14.51 -9.40 26.79
N VAL A 185 14.10 -8.97 25.59
CA VAL A 185 14.38 -7.64 25.05
C VAL A 185 13.12 -6.78 25.09
N LYS A 186 13.18 -5.69 25.86
CA LYS A 186 12.15 -4.66 25.82
C LYS A 186 12.44 -3.69 24.69
N ALA A 187 11.44 -3.45 23.84
CA ALA A 187 11.55 -2.49 22.76
C ALA A 187 10.23 -1.75 22.50
N VAL A 188 10.34 -0.54 21.97
CA VAL A 188 9.21 0.33 21.64
C VAL A 188 9.35 0.82 20.20
N ASP A 189 8.27 0.72 19.44
CA ASP A 189 8.13 1.31 18.12
C ASP A 189 7.53 2.71 18.26
N VAL A 190 8.26 3.72 17.77
CA VAL A 190 7.83 5.12 17.78
C VAL A 190 7.71 5.59 16.34
N ILE A 191 6.49 5.99 15.94
CA ILE A 191 6.22 6.58 14.63
C ILE A 191 6.24 8.09 14.76
N ARG A 192 7.17 8.71 14.05
CA ARG A 192 7.40 10.16 14.03
C ARG A 192 7.13 10.73 12.65
N ALA A 193 6.58 11.95 12.61
CA ALA A 193 6.35 12.72 11.41
C ALA A 193 7.44 13.78 11.23
N PHE A 194 7.95 13.87 10.01
CA PHE A 194 8.97 14.82 9.60
C PHE A 194 8.51 15.54 8.33
N ARG A 195 8.92 16.81 8.18
CA ARG A 195 8.88 17.44 6.86
C ARG A 195 10.02 16.84 6.04
N LEU A 196 9.73 16.32 4.85
CA LEU A 196 10.72 15.60 4.06
C LEU A 196 11.83 16.54 3.55
N SER A 197 11.47 17.77 3.16
CA SER A 197 12.38 18.83 2.70
C SER A 197 13.28 19.42 3.79
N ASP A 198 13.15 19.00 5.06
CA ASP A 198 14.06 19.44 6.12
C ASP A 198 15.49 18.95 5.82
N ALA A 199 16.45 19.87 5.83
CA ALA A 199 17.85 19.60 5.51
C ALA A 199 18.51 18.54 6.43
N ALA A 200 17.99 18.33 7.64
CA ALA A 200 18.43 17.26 8.52
C ALA A 200 17.76 15.92 8.21
N VAL A 201 16.58 15.92 7.57
CA VAL A 201 15.76 14.72 7.31
C VAL A 201 16.02 14.15 5.92
N TYR A 202 16.10 14.99 4.89
CA TYR A 202 16.25 14.52 3.52
C TYR A 202 17.48 13.61 3.32
N PRO A 203 18.69 13.94 3.83
CA PRO A 203 19.84 13.04 3.69
C PRO A 203 19.61 11.66 4.31
N TRP A 204 18.79 11.56 5.35
CA TRP A 204 18.43 10.26 5.94
C TRP A 204 17.42 9.52 5.08
N HIS A 205 16.38 10.20 4.58
CA HIS A 205 15.43 9.63 3.63
C HIS A 205 16.11 9.09 2.37
N ALA A 206 16.99 9.89 1.75
CA ALA A 206 17.70 9.52 0.53
C ALA A 206 18.52 8.23 0.65
N ARG A 207 18.92 7.83 1.87
CA ARG A 207 19.66 6.59 2.12
C ARG A 207 18.78 5.34 2.16
N PHE A 208 17.51 5.46 2.57
CA PHE A 208 16.58 4.33 2.65
C PHE A 208 15.49 4.34 1.59
N GLU A 209 15.27 5.46 0.90
CA GLU A 209 14.36 5.57 -0.24
C GLU A 209 14.66 4.50 -1.32
N PRO A 210 15.91 4.17 -1.66
CA PRO A 210 16.19 3.14 -2.68
C PRO A 210 15.56 1.78 -2.39
N LEU A 211 15.19 1.47 -1.13
CA LEU A 211 14.44 0.25 -0.80
C LEU A 211 13.12 0.16 -1.59
N ILE A 212 12.48 1.27 -1.96
CA ILE A 212 11.23 1.21 -2.73
C ILE A 212 11.42 0.49 -4.06
N LEU A 213 12.59 0.62 -4.70
CA LEU A 213 12.89 0.00 -6.00
C LEU A 213 12.97 -1.52 -5.91
N PHE A 214 13.22 -2.04 -4.71
CA PHE A 214 13.37 -3.48 -4.45
C PHE A 214 12.09 -4.15 -3.92
N PHE A 215 11.10 -3.36 -3.45
CA PHE A 215 9.92 -3.88 -2.74
C PHE A 215 8.58 -3.27 -3.17
N ILE A 216 8.60 -2.29 -4.09
CA ILE A 216 7.41 -1.68 -4.68
C ILE A 216 7.62 -1.64 -6.19
N ASP A 217 6.80 -2.41 -6.91
CA ASP A 217 6.77 -2.41 -8.37
C ASP A 217 6.29 -1.05 -8.91
N GLY A 218 6.99 -0.52 -9.91
CA GLY A 218 6.71 0.79 -10.51
C GLY A 218 6.94 1.99 -9.57
N ALA A 219 7.84 1.86 -8.59
CA ALA A 219 8.15 2.94 -7.67
C ALA A 219 8.98 4.05 -8.34
N SER A 220 8.82 5.27 -7.84
CA SER A 220 9.65 6.41 -8.22
C SER A 220 10.01 7.24 -7.00
N ALA A 221 11.17 7.89 -7.04
CA ALA A 221 11.61 8.79 -6.00
C ALA A 221 10.69 10.01 -5.87
N VAL A 222 10.53 10.52 -4.66
CA VAL A 222 9.73 11.73 -4.42
C VAL A 222 10.56 12.99 -4.61
N ASP A 223 9.91 14.09 -5.00
CA ASP A 223 10.55 15.40 -5.05
C ASP A 223 10.83 15.91 -3.62
N SER A 224 12.12 15.92 -3.26
CA SER A 224 12.56 16.33 -1.93
C SER A 224 12.48 17.83 -1.66
N GLU A 225 12.33 18.65 -2.69
CA GLU A 225 12.24 20.11 -2.53
C GLU A 225 10.78 20.56 -2.27
N ASP A 226 9.80 19.69 -2.49
CA ASP A 226 8.39 19.99 -2.26
C ASP A 226 8.00 19.84 -0.77
N ASP A 227 7.66 20.96 -0.14
CA ASP A 227 7.22 21.09 1.25
C ASP A 227 5.90 20.36 1.57
N ASN A 228 5.16 19.88 0.56
CA ASN A 228 3.93 19.10 0.76
C ASN A 228 4.20 17.63 1.10
N TRP A 229 5.45 17.16 1.03
CA TRP A 229 5.83 15.83 1.46
C TRP A 229 6.06 15.75 2.96
N THR A 230 5.37 14.78 3.57
CA THR A 230 5.62 14.36 4.94
C THR A 230 6.13 12.93 4.97
N LEU A 231 7.25 12.74 5.68
CA LEU A 231 7.78 11.43 6.01
C LEU A 231 7.19 10.98 7.35
N LEU A 232 6.52 9.82 7.37
CA LEU A 232 6.32 9.06 8.59
C LEU A 232 7.41 8.01 8.69
N CYS A 233 8.17 8.01 9.77
CA CYS A 233 9.21 7.00 10.01
C CYS A 233 8.92 6.28 11.32
N ALA A 234 8.91 4.95 11.28
CA ALA A 234 8.85 4.10 12.45
C ALA A 234 10.27 3.72 12.87
N THR A 235 10.68 4.19 14.04
CA THR A 235 11.93 3.81 14.68
C THR A 235 11.66 2.84 15.82
N ARG A 236 12.35 1.71 15.84
CA ARG A 236 12.34 0.77 16.96
C ARG A 236 13.48 1.10 17.91
N HIS A 237 13.20 1.21 19.21
CA HIS A 237 14.19 1.48 20.25
C HIS A 237 14.18 0.36 21.28
N VAL A 238 15.35 -0.21 21.57
CA VAL A 238 15.56 -1.09 22.72
C VAL A 238 15.73 -0.23 23.97
N TYR A 239 15.14 -0.64 25.08
CA TYR A 239 15.26 0.08 26.35
C TYR A 239 15.40 -0.89 27.53
N THR A 240 16.00 -0.41 28.61
CA THR A 240 16.30 -1.21 29.82
C THR A 240 15.49 -0.76 31.04
N SER A 241 14.94 0.46 31.01
CA SER A 241 14.14 1.02 32.10
C SER A 241 12.94 1.82 31.58
N ASP A 242 11.90 1.96 32.41
CA ASP A 242 10.70 2.73 32.04
C ASP A 242 11.02 4.23 31.88
N ALA A 243 11.98 4.77 32.65
CA ALA A 243 12.45 6.14 32.50
C ALA A 243 13.13 6.39 31.14
N GLU A 244 13.88 5.40 30.65
CA GLU A 244 14.48 5.44 29.31
C GLU A 244 13.42 5.39 28.22
N ARG A 245 12.43 4.50 28.37
CA ARG A 245 11.27 4.44 27.46
C ARG A 245 10.52 5.77 27.40
N ASP A 246 10.27 6.40 28.54
CA ASP A 246 9.56 7.68 28.60
C ASP A 246 10.39 8.81 27.98
N ALA A 247 11.72 8.79 28.14
CA ALA A 247 12.61 9.72 27.45
C ALA A 247 12.58 9.54 25.92
N ILE A 248 12.60 8.28 25.44
CA ILE A 248 12.45 7.92 24.02
C ILE A 248 11.13 8.44 23.45
N VAL A 249 10.02 8.19 24.15
CA VAL A 249 8.67 8.56 23.69
C VAL A 249 8.45 10.06 23.72
N SER A 250 8.99 10.77 24.72
CA SER A 250 8.87 12.23 24.81
C SER A 250 9.79 12.98 23.85
N GLY A 251 10.77 12.30 23.23
CA GLY A 251 11.81 12.93 22.43
C GLY A 251 12.87 13.65 23.27
N ALA A 252 12.87 13.47 24.60
CA ALA A 252 13.93 13.95 25.48
C ALA A 252 15.23 13.13 25.32
N SER A 253 15.09 11.91 24.83
CA SER A 253 16.14 11.03 24.34
C SER A 253 15.61 10.37 23.07
N ASP A 254 16.46 10.01 22.14
CA ASP A 254 16.15 9.18 20.99
C ASP A 254 17.11 8.00 20.89
N GLY A 255 17.60 7.58 22.07
CA GLY A 255 18.47 6.43 22.27
C GLY A 255 19.94 6.83 22.25
N ASN A 256 20.62 6.66 23.38
CA ASN A 256 22.06 6.47 23.37
C ASN A 256 22.25 4.95 23.26
N HIS A 257 22.40 4.47 22.02
CA HIS A 257 22.44 3.07 21.58
C HIS A 257 21.06 2.40 21.42
N GLY A 258 20.91 1.61 20.36
CA GLY A 258 19.85 0.58 20.28
C GLY A 258 18.58 0.94 19.52
N TRP A 259 18.63 1.90 18.58
CA TRP A 259 17.50 2.16 17.69
C TRP A 259 17.76 1.75 16.24
N SER A 260 16.68 1.42 15.53
CA SER A 260 16.70 1.07 14.12
C SER A 260 15.52 1.70 13.39
N THR A 261 15.76 2.14 12.17
CA THR A 261 14.72 2.56 11.23
C THR A 261 14.03 1.29 10.72
N ALA A 262 12.80 1.07 11.17
CA ALA A 262 12.10 -0.19 10.93
C ALA A 262 11.14 -0.13 9.73
N ALA A 263 10.55 1.04 9.50
CA ALA A 263 9.60 1.25 8.40
C ALA A 263 9.43 2.74 8.10
N PHE A 264 8.94 3.07 6.91
CA PHE A 264 8.55 4.42 6.57
C PHE A 264 7.32 4.48 5.67
N ALA A 265 6.70 5.65 5.60
CA ALA A 265 5.71 6.00 4.60
C ALA A 265 5.84 7.47 4.20
N THR A 266 5.58 7.77 2.93
CA THR A 266 5.51 9.15 2.42
C THR A 266 4.05 9.55 2.20
N ILE A 267 3.71 10.76 2.61
CA ILE A 267 2.36 11.31 2.51
C ILE A 267 2.44 12.65 1.80
N TYR A 268 1.71 12.78 0.70
CA TYR A 268 1.56 14.04 0.00
C TYR A 268 0.27 14.77 0.41
N GLU A 269 0.37 16.08 0.54
CA GLU A 269 -0.76 16.96 0.85
C GLU A 269 -1.37 17.57 -0.42
N PHE A 270 -2.42 16.93 -0.95
CA PHE A 270 -3.15 17.48 -2.09
C PHE A 270 -4.10 18.60 -1.69
N PHE A 271 -4.08 19.70 -2.44
CA PHE A 271 -5.10 20.73 -2.34
C PHE A 271 -6.50 20.16 -2.66
N GLN A 272 -7.44 20.42 -1.77
CA GLN A 272 -8.84 20.05 -1.89
C GLN A 272 -9.68 21.33 -1.82
N TYR A 273 -10.17 21.77 -2.99
CA TYR A 273 -11.00 22.96 -3.11
C TYR A 273 -12.13 23.01 -2.06
N PRO A 274 -12.46 24.20 -1.50
CA PRO A 274 -11.85 25.50 -1.82
C PRO A 274 -10.59 25.83 -1.04
N ASP A 275 -10.38 25.24 0.12
CA ASP A 275 -9.42 25.73 1.12
C ASP A 275 -8.90 24.62 2.04
N LYS A 276 -9.06 23.35 1.64
CA LYS A 276 -8.67 22.20 2.46
C LYS A 276 -7.55 21.42 1.80
N LYS A 277 -7.06 20.43 2.55
CA LYS A 277 -6.07 19.46 2.09
C LYS A 277 -6.57 18.03 2.29
N ARG A 278 -6.09 17.12 1.45
CA ARG A 278 -6.30 15.68 1.50
C ARG A 278 -4.92 15.01 1.58
N ALA A 279 -4.79 14.02 2.45
CA ALA A 279 -3.60 13.19 2.46
C ALA A 279 -3.69 12.11 1.38
N ARG A 280 -2.61 11.89 0.65
CA ARG A 280 -2.39 10.67 -0.13
C ARG A 280 -1.14 9.99 0.39
N LEU A 281 -1.30 8.80 0.96
CA LEU A 281 -0.16 7.91 1.22
C LEU A 281 0.37 7.46 -0.15
N SER A 282 1.64 7.73 -0.41
CA SER A 282 2.29 7.41 -1.68
C SER A 282 3.09 6.11 -1.54
N GLN A 283 4.20 6.13 -0.82
CA GLN A 283 5.01 4.93 -0.57
C GLN A 283 4.82 4.45 0.87
N ILE A 284 4.88 3.14 1.09
CA ILE A 284 4.94 2.52 2.42
C ILE A 284 5.79 1.26 2.36
N VAL A 285 6.87 1.23 3.15
CA VAL A 285 7.79 0.10 3.24
C VAL A 285 8.01 -0.24 4.69
N VAL A 286 7.85 -1.53 5.03
CA VAL A 286 8.37 -2.10 6.27
C VAL A 286 9.58 -2.93 5.88
N ALA A 287 10.76 -2.59 6.41
CA ALA A 287 11.96 -3.33 6.08
C ALA A 287 11.78 -4.81 6.47
N PRO A 288 12.21 -5.77 5.64
CA PRO A 288 11.84 -7.18 5.80
C PRO A 288 12.03 -7.78 7.20
N PRO A 289 13.12 -7.49 7.94
CA PRO A 289 13.30 -7.99 9.31
C PRO A 289 12.22 -7.53 10.31
N PHE A 290 11.46 -6.49 10.00
CA PHE A 290 10.39 -5.93 10.84
C PHE A 290 8.98 -6.22 10.31
N GLN A 291 8.86 -6.95 9.20
CA GLN A 291 7.56 -7.30 8.64
C GLN A 291 6.80 -8.27 9.55
N ARG A 292 5.47 -8.33 9.36
CA ARG A 292 4.54 -9.18 10.15
C ARG A 292 4.50 -8.91 11.66
N GLN A 293 5.12 -7.80 12.12
CA GLN A 293 5.15 -7.38 13.54
C GLN A 293 4.18 -6.21 13.84
N GLY A 294 3.27 -5.90 12.91
CA GLY A 294 2.22 -4.89 13.10
C GLY A 294 2.54 -3.48 12.57
N LEU A 295 3.80 -3.20 12.20
CA LEU A 295 4.26 -1.86 11.77
C LEU A 295 3.49 -1.28 10.57
N GLY A 296 3.17 -2.09 9.55
CA GLY A 296 2.39 -1.59 8.40
C GLY A 296 0.99 -1.11 8.82
N SER A 297 0.33 -1.82 9.74
CA SER A 297 -0.96 -1.39 10.30
C SER A 297 -0.82 -0.15 11.19
N ALA A 298 0.31 -0.04 11.89
CA ALA A 298 0.62 1.10 12.73
C ALA A 298 0.86 2.36 11.87
N LEU A 299 1.59 2.27 10.75
CA LEU A 299 1.78 3.36 9.78
C LEU A 299 0.47 3.82 9.14
N LEU A 300 -0.41 2.89 8.75
CA LEU A 300 -1.76 3.24 8.24
C LEU A 300 -2.60 3.97 9.31
N SER A 301 -2.48 3.56 10.57
CA SER A 301 -3.17 4.21 11.68
C SER A 301 -2.58 5.58 12.01
N ALA A 302 -1.25 5.70 11.99
CA ALA A 302 -0.52 6.95 12.14
C ALA A 302 -0.86 7.94 11.02
N THR A 303 -1.03 7.47 9.79
CA THR A 303 -1.49 8.29 8.65
C THR A 303 -2.86 8.91 8.94
N ARG A 304 -3.81 8.13 9.47
CA ARG A 304 -5.14 8.64 9.89
C ARG A 304 -5.02 9.63 11.06
N ALA A 305 -4.18 9.32 12.05
CA ALA A 305 -3.94 10.21 13.19
C ALA A 305 -3.33 11.55 12.76
N LEU A 306 -2.36 11.53 11.85
CA LEU A 306 -1.77 12.71 11.23
C LEU A 306 -2.82 13.53 10.47
N ALA A 307 -3.63 12.86 9.65
CA ALA A 307 -4.71 13.51 8.91
C ALA A 307 -5.75 14.18 9.84
N THR A 308 -6.04 13.58 10.99
CA THR A 308 -6.86 14.21 12.04
C THR A 308 -6.15 15.40 12.67
N LYS A 309 -4.88 15.26 13.07
CA LYS A 309 -4.06 16.35 13.66
C LYS A 309 -3.98 17.57 12.74
N ARG A 310 -3.82 17.34 11.42
CA ARG A 310 -3.71 18.40 10.39
C ARG A 310 -5.04 18.80 9.76
N SER A 311 -6.18 18.32 10.29
CA SER A 311 -7.52 18.66 9.80
C SER A 311 -7.72 18.38 8.29
N PHE A 312 -7.10 17.33 7.76
CA PHE A 312 -7.34 16.89 6.39
C PHE A 312 -8.76 16.34 6.22
N VAL A 313 -9.25 16.42 4.99
CA VAL A 313 -10.58 15.96 4.62
C VAL A 313 -10.71 14.45 4.77
N ASP A 314 -9.74 13.71 4.24
CA ASP A 314 -9.67 12.26 4.22
C ASP A 314 -8.26 11.80 3.80
N VAL A 315 -8.05 10.48 3.88
CA VAL A 315 -6.84 9.78 3.49
C VAL A 315 -7.12 8.91 2.27
N THR A 316 -6.34 9.13 1.22
CA THR A 316 -6.25 8.27 0.03
C THR A 316 -4.92 7.50 0.02
N VAL A 317 -4.85 6.45 -0.79
CA VAL A 317 -3.61 5.70 -1.03
C VAL A 317 -3.42 5.68 -2.55
N GLU A 318 -2.21 5.97 -2.98
CA GLU A 318 -1.77 5.86 -4.37
C GLU A 318 -1.61 4.38 -4.73
N ASP A 319 -2.34 3.94 -5.75
CA ASP A 319 -2.29 2.60 -6.35
C ASP A 319 -1.91 1.45 -5.38
N PRO A 320 -2.74 1.19 -4.35
CA PRO A 320 -2.39 0.23 -3.30
C PRO A 320 -2.26 -1.18 -3.86
N THR A 321 -1.16 -1.85 -3.51
CA THR A 321 -1.03 -3.29 -3.79
C THR A 321 -2.16 -4.09 -3.15
N PRO A 322 -2.53 -5.28 -3.68
CA PRO A 322 -3.57 -6.11 -3.08
C PRO A 322 -3.29 -6.45 -1.60
N GLN A 323 -2.01 -6.59 -1.24
CA GLN A 323 -1.59 -6.87 0.13
C GLN A 323 -1.81 -5.67 1.06
N LEU A 324 -1.44 -4.46 0.61
CA LEU A 324 -1.68 -3.22 1.33
C LEU A 324 -3.17 -2.92 1.47
N GLN A 325 -3.95 -3.13 0.40
CA GLN A 325 -5.40 -2.95 0.43
C GLN A 325 -6.07 -3.89 1.44
N ARG A 326 -5.65 -5.16 1.52
CA ARG A 326 -6.14 -6.10 2.55
C ARG A 326 -5.82 -5.63 3.98
N LEU A 327 -4.58 -5.15 4.20
CA LEU A 327 -4.16 -4.62 5.50
C LEU A 327 -5.00 -3.41 5.91
N ARG A 328 -5.21 -2.48 4.97
CA ARG A 328 -6.06 -1.31 5.15
C ARG A 328 -7.51 -1.69 5.43
N ASP A 329 -8.08 -2.61 4.67
CA ASP A 329 -9.46 -3.07 4.84
C ASP A 329 -9.69 -3.65 6.25
N VAL A 330 -8.78 -4.48 6.76
CA VAL A 330 -8.89 -5.03 8.12
C VAL A 330 -8.90 -3.92 9.17
N GLY A 331 -7.96 -2.98 9.07
CA GLY A 331 -7.84 -1.87 10.02
C GLY A 331 -9.03 -0.90 9.98
N ASP A 332 -9.50 -0.57 8.78
CA ASP A 332 -10.61 0.36 8.58
C ASP A 332 -11.96 -0.28 8.93
N VAL A 333 -12.17 -1.57 8.63
CA VAL A 333 -13.38 -2.31 9.03
C VAL A 333 -13.50 -2.39 10.55
N ARG A 334 -12.41 -2.70 11.26
CA ARG A 334 -12.41 -2.73 12.73
C ARG A 334 -12.69 -1.36 13.34
N ALA A 335 -12.04 -0.31 12.80
CA ALA A 335 -12.26 1.06 13.27
C ALA A 335 -13.68 1.56 12.97
N LEU A 336 -14.26 1.16 11.84
CA LEU A 336 -15.62 1.54 11.49
C LEU A 336 -16.65 0.80 12.35
N TRP A 337 -16.42 -0.48 12.65
CA TRP A 337 -17.30 -1.26 13.53
C TRP A 337 -17.29 -0.79 14.98
N SER A 338 -16.17 -0.25 15.46
CA SER A 338 -16.08 0.26 16.84
C SER A 338 -16.91 1.52 17.08
N LEU A 339 -17.42 2.17 16.02
CA LEU A 339 -18.38 3.26 16.11
C LEU A 339 -19.80 2.70 16.34
N PRO A 340 -20.45 2.96 17.50
CA PRO A 340 -21.75 2.36 17.83
C PRO A 340 -22.86 2.74 16.83
N SER A 341 -22.81 3.97 16.31
CA SER A 341 -23.70 4.50 15.26
C SER A 341 -23.62 3.67 13.98
N VAL A 342 -22.41 3.26 13.58
CA VAL A 342 -22.19 2.46 12.38
C VAL A 342 -22.66 1.03 12.60
N ALA A 343 -22.35 0.42 13.75
CA ALA A 343 -22.87 -0.90 14.09
C ALA A 343 -24.41 -0.92 14.11
N ALA A 344 -25.06 0.15 14.59
CA ALA A 344 -26.51 0.30 14.54
C ALA A 344 -27.04 0.46 13.12
N ALA A 345 -26.35 1.23 12.27
CA ALA A 345 -26.71 1.40 10.86
C ALA A 345 -26.63 0.09 10.08
N VAL A 346 -25.61 -0.75 10.32
CA VAL A 346 -25.47 -2.08 9.72
C VAL A 346 -26.67 -2.97 10.10
N ARG A 347 -27.04 -3.00 11.39
CA ARG A 347 -28.23 -3.73 11.86
C ARG A 347 -29.52 -3.23 11.20
N ALA A 348 -29.68 -1.91 11.09
CA ALA A 348 -30.85 -1.32 10.45
C ALA A 348 -30.94 -1.67 8.95
N ALA A 349 -29.81 -1.63 8.23
CA ALA A 349 -29.73 -2.05 6.84
C ALA A 349 -30.07 -3.54 6.66
N ALA A 350 -29.56 -4.40 7.55
CA ALA A 350 -29.89 -5.83 7.55
C ALA A 350 -31.40 -6.08 7.77
N VAL A 351 -32.03 -5.35 8.70
CA VAL A 351 -33.49 -5.44 8.93
C VAL A 351 -34.30 -4.88 7.76
N ALA A 352 -33.81 -3.86 7.06
CA ALA A 352 -34.46 -3.36 5.85
C ALA A 352 -34.39 -4.40 4.73
N ALA A 353 -33.21 -5.03 4.54
CA ALA A 353 -33.00 -6.04 3.52
C ALA A 353 -33.78 -7.33 3.78
N SER A 354 -34.01 -7.72 5.05
CA SER A 354 -34.80 -8.91 5.38
C SER A 354 -36.29 -8.79 5.06
N LYS A 355 -36.78 -7.57 4.82
CA LYS A 355 -38.18 -7.30 4.42
C LYS A 355 -38.40 -7.36 2.91
N LEU A 356 -37.33 -7.52 2.12
CA LEU A 356 -37.44 -7.66 0.66
C LEU A 356 -38.13 -8.98 0.30
N SER A 357 -39.05 -8.90 -0.66
CA SER A 357 -39.78 -10.05 -1.19
C SER A 357 -39.19 -10.54 -2.51
N ARG A 358 -39.55 -11.75 -2.93
CA ARG A 358 -39.20 -12.26 -4.28
C ARG A 358 -39.83 -11.41 -5.38
N GLU A 359 -41.03 -10.87 -5.15
CA GLU A 359 -41.67 -9.97 -6.11
C GLU A 359 -40.87 -8.68 -6.33
N ASP A 360 -40.17 -8.18 -5.30
CA ASP A 360 -39.31 -6.99 -5.43
C ASP A 360 -38.13 -7.27 -6.38
N VAL A 361 -37.61 -8.50 -6.35
CA VAL A 361 -36.54 -8.96 -7.25
C VAL A 361 -37.05 -9.08 -8.68
N GLU A 362 -38.24 -9.64 -8.87
CA GLU A 362 -38.83 -9.89 -10.19
C GLU A 362 -39.36 -8.63 -10.89
N LYS A 363 -39.90 -7.66 -10.13
CA LYS A 363 -40.61 -6.49 -10.70
C LYS A 363 -39.71 -5.29 -10.98
N GLU A 364 -38.48 -5.25 -10.45
CA GLU A 364 -37.44 -4.23 -10.72
C GLU A 364 -37.88 -2.76 -10.58
N LYS A 365 -38.96 -2.48 -9.83
CA LYS A 365 -39.55 -1.13 -9.74
C LYS A 365 -38.62 -0.11 -9.07
N ALA A 366 -37.70 -0.58 -8.22
CA ALA A 366 -36.64 0.20 -7.60
C ALA A 366 -35.42 -0.70 -7.35
N PRO A 367 -34.20 -0.12 -7.26
CA PRO A 367 -33.00 -0.90 -6.93
C PRO A 367 -33.09 -1.56 -5.55
N LEU A 368 -32.88 -2.87 -5.49
CA LEU A 368 -32.88 -3.65 -4.24
C LEU A 368 -31.80 -3.15 -3.28
N CYS A 369 -30.65 -2.76 -3.83
CA CYS A 369 -29.50 -2.27 -3.06
C CYS A 369 -29.80 -1.04 -2.18
N VAL A 370 -30.92 -0.33 -2.39
CA VAL A 370 -31.32 0.82 -1.56
C VAL A 370 -31.46 0.43 -0.09
N ALA A 371 -31.97 -0.77 0.20
CA ALA A 371 -32.09 -1.29 1.57
C ALA A 371 -30.74 -1.44 2.28
N LEU A 372 -29.67 -1.61 1.53
CA LEU A 372 -28.30 -1.81 2.01
C LEU A 372 -27.39 -0.59 1.80
N GLN A 373 -27.94 0.54 1.36
CA GLN A 373 -27.14 1.71 1.04
C GLN A 373 -26.56 2.33 2.31
N CYS A 374 -25.25 2.63 2.29
CA CYS A 374 -24.58 3.34 3.37
C CYS A 374 -25.26 4.71 3.64
N PRO A 375 -25.80 4.95 4.85
CA PRO A 375 -26.45 6.21 5.19
C PRO A 375 -25.49 7.41 5.10
N THR A 376 -26.02 8.59 4.80
CA THR A 376 -25.22 9.82 4.73
C THR A 376 -24.58 10.18 6.08
N SER A 377 -25.24 9.89 7.20
CA SER A 377 -24.66 10.07 8.54
C SER A 377 -23.40 9.22 8.73
N VAL A 378 -23.44 7.94 8.35
CA VAL A 378 -22.28 7.03 8.40
C VAL A 378 -21.17 7.52 7.46
N LYS A 379 -21.50 8.04 6.28
CA LYS A 379 -20.51 8.62 5.36
C LYS A 379 -19.78 9.81 5.96
N ASN A 380 -20.54 10.72 6.57
CA ASN A 380 -19.97 11.90 7.21
C ASN A 380 -19.11 11.49 8.41
N GLU A 381 -19.61 10.61 9.27
CA GLU A 381 -18.88 10.17 10.46
C GLU A 381 -17.59 9.42 10.10
N ALA A 382 -17.63 8.50 9.14
CA ALA A 382 -16.44 7.78 8.67
C ALA A 382 -15.38 8.72 8.08
N ARG A 383 -15.80 9.75 7.34
CA ARG A 383 -14.88 10.76 6.82
C ARG A 383 -14.35 11.66 7.93
N ASP A 384 -15.21 12.17 8.79
CA ASP A 384 -14.85 13.22 9.73
C ASP A 384 -14.02 12.68 10.91
N VAL A 385 -14.35 11.46 11.39
CA VAL A 385 -13.71 10.78 12.53
C VAL A 385 -12.54 9.90 12.09
N LEU A 386 -12.75 9.04 11.08
CA LEU A 386 -11.77 8.03 10.66
C LEU A 386 -10.95 8.44 9.42
N LYS A 387 -11.26 9.59 8.82
CA LYS A 387 -10.60 10.10 7.61
C LYS A 387 -10.70 9.14 6.43
N LEU A 388 -11.75 8.31 6.35
CA LEU A 388 -11.93 7.39 5.23
C LEU A 388 -12.38 8.14 3.98
N CYS A 389 -11.67 7.93 2.87
CA CYS A 389 -12.13 8.38 1.57
C CYS A 389 -13.35 7.57 1.11
N ALA A 390 -14.16 8.15 0.22
CA ALA A 390 -15.42 7.52 -0.21
C ALA A 390 -15.26 6.12 -0.83
N PRO A 391 -14.25 5.84 -1.69
CA PRO A 391 -14.02 4.49 -2.20
C PRO A 391 -13.72 3.47 -1.10
N GLN A 392 -12.87 3.84 -0.13
CA GLN A 392 -12.52 2.96 0.98
C GLN A 392 -13.73 2.67 1.88
N LEU A 393 -14.51 3.71 2.20
CA LEU A 393 -15.74 3.53 2.96
C LEU A 393 -16.72 2.56 2.29
N ALA A 394 -16.87 2.62 0.97
CA ALA A 394 -17.77 1.71 0.25
C ALA A 394 -17.34 0.24 0.45
N ARG A 395 -16.03 -0.04 0.36
CA ARG A 395 -15.47 -1.37 0.63
C ARG A 395 -15.70 -1.81 2.07
N CYS A 396 -15.40 -0.95 3.04
CA CYS A 396 -15.59 -1.27 4.45
C CYS A 396 -17.06 -1.50 4.80
N TRP A 397 -17.98 -0.72 4.22
CA TRP A 397 -19.41 -0.90 4.41
C TRP A 397 -19.91 -2.24 3.86
N GLU A 398 -19.50 -2.61 2.64
CA GLU A 398 -19.79 -3.92 2.05
C GLU A 398 -19.26 -5.05 2.94
N ALA A 399 -18.04 -4.89 3.48
CA ALA A 399 -17.47 -5.85 4.43
C ALA A 399 -18.30 -5.98 5.70
N LEU A 400 -18.69 -4.88 6.35
CA LEU A 400 -19.52 -4.95 7.56
C LEU A 400 -20.87 -5.63 7.31
N LEU A 401 -21.53 -5.34 6.20
CA LEU A 401 -22.77 -6.00 5.82
C LEU A 401 -22.56 -7.51 5.59
N PHE A 402 -21.50 -7.89 4.88
CA PHE A 402 -21.17 -9.28 4.61
C PHE A 402 -20.85 -10.07 5.90
N LEU A 403 -20.01 -9.49 6.76
CA LEU A 403 -19.64 -10.09 8.05
C LEU A 403 -20.87 -10.26 8.95
N PHE A 404 -21.73 -9.24 9.01
CA PHE A 404 -22.97 -9.31 9.78
C PHE A 404 -23.91 -10.41 9.24
N ALA A 405 -24.11 -10.48 7.92
CA ALA A 405 -24.94 -11.50 7.28
C ALA A 405 -24.44 -12.92 7.55
N LYS A 406 -23.12 -13.18 7.42
CA LYS A 406 -22.50 -14.46 7.76
C LYS A 406 -22.72 -14.82 9.23
N LYS A 407 -22.48 -13.88 10.15
CA LYS A 407 -22.66 -14.07 11.60
C LYS A 407 -24.11 -14.34 11.99
N SER A 408 -25.07 -13.76 11.26
CA SER A 408 -26.50 -13.98 11.47
C SER A 408 -27.07 -15.22 10.77
N GLY A 409 -26.25 -15.98 10.01
CA GLY A 409 -26.73 -17.15 9.26
C GLY A 409 -27.72 -16.80 8.15
N ALA A 410 -27.57 -15.62 7.53
CA ALA A 410 -28.45 -15.18 6.46
C ALA A 410 -28.37 -16.13 5.24
N PRO A 411 -29.50 -16.52 4.61
CA PRO A 411 -29.48 -17.40 3.44
C PRO A 411 -28.79 -16.75 2.24
N GLU A 412 -27.90 -17.50 1.58
CA GLU A 412 -27.14 -17.04 0.40
C GLU A 412 -28.04 -16.87 -0.85
N ASP A 413 -29.18 -17.59 -0.91
CA ASP A 413 -30.21 -17.43 -1.94
C ASP A 413 -31.44 -16.71 -1.37
N SER A 414 -31.28 -15.42 -1.06
CA SER A 414 -32.35 -14.57 -0.54
C SER A 414 -32.45 -13.24 -1.29
N PRO A 415 -33.61 -12.54 -1.25
CA PRO A 415 -33.72 -11.18 -1.78
C PRO A 415 -32.69 -10.20 -1.17
N ALA A 416 -32.29 -10.42 0.09
CA ALA A 416 -31.22 -9.66 0.74
C ALA A 416 -29.83 -9.95 0.12
N ALA A 417 -29.54 -11.20 -0.23
CA ALA A 417 -28.31 -11.57 -0.93
C ALA A 417 -28.28 -10.97 -2.36
N ALA A 418 -29.42 -10.98 -3.07
CA ALA A 418 -29.55 -10.31 -4.36
C ALA A 418 -29.31 -8.80 -4.25
N ALA A 419 -29.85 -8.15 -3.20
CA ALA A 419 -29.61 -6.73 -2.92
C ALA A 419 -28.12 -6.43 -2.64
N PHE A 420 -27.43 -7.34 -1.94
CA PHE A 420 -26.00 -7.20 -1.64
C PHE A 420 -25.15 -7.36 -2.92
N THR A 421 -25.44 -8.36 -3.74
CA THR A 421 -24.80 -8.54 -5.05
C THR A 421 -24.98 -7.31 -5.92
N GLU A 422 -26.20 -6.75 -5.99
CA GLU A 422 -26.45 -5.51 -6.74
C GLU A 422 -25.64 -4.33 -6.18
N LEU A 423 -25.51 -4.21 -4.85
CA LEU A 423 -24.71 -3.16 -4.21
C LEU A 423 -23.25 -3.21 -4.67
N VAL A 424 -22.61 -4.38 -4.58
CA VAL A 424 -21.22 -4.60 -4.98
C VAL A 424 -21.03 -4.37 -6.48
N VAL A 425 -21.88 -4.98 -7.32
CA VAL A 425 -21.82 -4.83 -8.78
C VAL A 425 -21.94 -3.36 -9.19
N ARG A 426 -22.82 -2.59 -8.54
CA ARG A 426 -22.95 -1.14 -8.79
C ARG A 426 -21.72 -0.34 -8.40
N ARG A 427 -20.95 -0.75 -7.39
CA ARG A 427 -19.66 -0.13 -7.07
C ARG A 427 -18.63 -0.47 -8.13
N LEU A 428 -18.47 -1.77 -8.44
CA LEU A 428 -17.48 -2.24 -9.41
C LEU A 428 -17.71 -1.65 -10.80
N ARG A 429 -18.96 -1.59 -11.28
CA ARG A 429 -19.28 -0.90 -12.54
C ARG A 429 -18.88 0.57 -12.55
N ARG A 430 -19.04 1.28 -11.43
CA ARG A 430 -18.63 2.68 -11.32
C ARG A 430 -17.12 2.86 -11.30
N GLN A 431 -16.39 1.84 -10.83
CA GLN A 431 -14.94 1.89 -10.69
C GLN A 431 -14.21 1.42 -11.97
N HIS A 432 -14.70 0.37 -12.63
CA HIS A 432 -14.01 -0.32 -13.72
C HIS A 432 -14.73 -0.23 -15.07
N CYS A 433 -16.03 0.07 -15.08
CA CYS A 433 -16.81 0.23 -16.31
C CYS A 433 -17.17 1.71 -16.54
N ALA A 434 -16.20 2.59 -16.26
CA ALA A 434 -16.29 4.01 -16.56
C ALA A 434 -16.35 4.20 -18.08
N ASP A 435 -17.32 4.99 -18.53
CA ASP A 435 -17.42 5.41 -19.92
C ASP A 435 -16.70 6.75 -20.02
N ALA A 436 -15.55 6.77 -20.70
CA ALA A 436 -14.70 7.94 -20.79
C ALA A 436 -15.45 9.16 -21.35
N GLN A 437 -16.37 8.96 -22.30
CA GLN A 437 -17.17 10.03 -22.87
C GLN A 437 -18.20 10.55 -21.87
N ARG A 438 -18.91 9.65 -21.18
CA ARG A 438 -19.88 10.03 -20.13
C ARG A 438 -19.20 10.78 -18.98
N ASP A 439 -18.05 10.31 -18.55
CA ASP A 439 -17.37 10.81 -17.36
C ASP A 439 -16.62 12.13 -17.65
N ALA A 440 -16.10 12.32 -18.87
CA ALA A 440 -15.63 13.63 -19.35
C ALA A 440 -16.78 14.65 -19.46
N GLY A 441 -17.94 14.21 -19.97
CA GLY A 441 -19.16 15.02 -20.03
C GLY A 441 -19.71 15.44 -18.67
N ALA A 442 -19.27 14.79 -17.58
CA ALA A 442 -19.62 15.16 -16.20
C ALA A 442 -18.58 16.07 -15.53
N LYS A 443 -17.43 16.32 -16.16
CA LYS A 443 -16.33 17.15 -15.64
C LYS A 443 -16.25 18.48 -16.40
N ARG A 444 -15.73 19.50 -15.73
CA ARG A 444 -15.52 20.86 -16.25
C ARG A 444 -14.13 21.29 -15.87
N VAL A 445 -13.31 21.71 -16.83
CA VAL A 445 -12.00 22.29 -16.57
C VAL A 445 -12.12 23.80 -16.73
N TYR A 446 -11.72 24.55 -15.70
CA TYR A 446 -11.57 26.00 -15.76
C TYR A 446 -10.09 26.30 -15.76
N HIS A 447 -9.59 26.89 -16.84
CA HIS A 447 -8.21 27.38 -16.91
C HIS A 447 -8.06 28.70 -16.14
N SER A 448 -6.87 28.95 -15.59
CA SER A 448 -6.53 30.11 -14.77
C SER A 448 -6.53 31.47 -15.48
N ASP A 449 -6.96 31.56 -16.74
CA ASP A 449 -7.06 32.83 -17.49
C ASP A 449 -8.12 33.80 -16.91
N VAL A 450 -8.85 33.37 -15.88
CA VAL A 450 -9.79 34.21 -15.16
C VAL A 450 -9.15 34.60 -13.83
N ALA A 451 -9.23 35.90 -13.51
CA ALA A 451 -8.82 36.56 -12.27
C ALA A 451 -9.49 36.03 -10.97
N LEU A 452 -9.67 34.71 -10.86
CA LEU A 452 -10.20 33.97 -9.71
C LEU A 452 -9.21 33.89 -8.55
N PHE A 453 -7.91 34.01 -8.82
CA PHE A 453 -6.84 33.93 -7.81
C PHE A 453 -6.15 35.27 -7.53
N ALA A 454 -6.52 36.34 -8.25
CA ALA A 454 -5.89 37.67 -8.14
C ALA A 454 -6.41 38.51 -6.96
N SER A 455 -7.44 38.08 -6.25
CA SER A 455 -7.94 38.77 -5.05
C SER A 455 -7.56 38.00 -3.78
N GLY A 456 -6.37 38.28 -3.25
CA GLY A 456 -5.92 37.82 -1.93
C GLY A 456 -4.64 36.99 -1.97
N GLY A 457 -3.49 37.65 -1.76
CA GLY A 457 -2.23 37.03 -1.31
C GLY A 457 -1.50 36.06 -2.23
N ASN A 458 -2.10 35.64 -3.35
CA ASN A 458 -1.60 34.53 -4.18
C ASN A 458 -0.96 34.99 -5.51
N GLU A 459 -0.30 36.15 -5.53
CA GLU A 459 0.38 36.68 -6.73
C GLU A 459 1.45 35.73 -7.31
N HIS A 460 2.06 34.87 -6.48
CA HIS A 460 3.04 33.88 -6.91
C HIS A 460 2.47 32.78 -7.83
N LEU A 461 1.15 32.56 -7.82
CA LEU A 461 0.48 31.58 -8.69
C LEU A 461 0.08 32.15 -10.06
N ALA A 462 0.29 33.44 -10.30
CA ALA A 462 -0.13 34.10 -11.56
C ALA A 462 0.63 33.61 -12.81
N ALA A 463 1.78 32.95 -12.62
CA ALA A 463 2.60 32.42 -13.71
C ALA A 463 2.35 30.93 -14.02
N GLU A 464 1.63 30.21 -13.15
CA GLU A 464 1.32 28.80 -13.36
C GLU A 464 0.00 28.63 -14.12
N LYS A 465 -0.01 27.75 -15.11
CA LYS A 465 -1.23 27.28 -15.78
C LYS A 465 -2.03 26.41 -14.80
N ALA A 466 -2.62 27.04 -13.78
CA ALA A 466 -3.52 26.36 -12.87
C ALA A 466 -4.85 26.07 -13.57
N PHE A 467 -5.43 24.90 -13.29
CA PHE A 467 -6.79 24.60 -13.73
C PHE A 467 -7.57 23.99 -12.59
N VAL A 468 -8.86 24.34 -12.51
CA VAL A 468 -9.78 23.74 -11.54
C VAL A 468 -10.72 22.82 -12.28
N MET A 469 -10.72 21.55 -11.91
CA MET A 469 -11.70 20.59 -12.42
C MET A 469 -12.89 20.52 -11.46
N THR A 470 -14.10 20.80 -11.95
CA THR A 470 -15.34 20.65 -11.17
C THR A 470 -16.33 19.71 -11.83
N LYS A 471 -17.32 19.23 -11.08
CA LYS A 471 -18.40 18.42 -11.62
C LYS A 471 -19.45 19.33 -12.27
N ALA A 472 -19.85 19.01 -13.50
CA ALA A 472 -20.92 19.72 -14.19
C ALA A 472 -22.24 19.59 -13.42
N LYS A 473 -22.96 20.71 -13.26
CA LYS A 473 -24.31 20.72 -12.70
C LYS A 473 -25.25 19.95 -13.65
N LYS A 474 -26.15 19.14 -13.10
CA LYS A 474 -27.12 18.32 -13.87
C LYS A 474 -27.81 19.20 -14.94
N GLY A 475 -27.66 18.85 -16.21
CA GLY A 475 -28.24 19.59 -17.35
C GLY A 475 -27.34 20.62 -18.04
N ARG A 476 -26.06 20.78 -17.64
CA ARG A 476 -25.06 21.57 -18.39
C ARG A 476 -24.05 20.64 -19.05
N ALA A 477 -23.77 20.84 -20.35
CA ALA A 477 -22.93 19.95 -21.16
C ALA A 477 -21.45 20.05 -20.80
N GLY A 478 -20.81 19.09 -20.10
CA GLY A 478 -19.41 19.13 -19.60
C GLY A 478 -18.30 19.15 -20.67
N GLY A 479 -17.12 18.65 -20.31
CA GLY A 479 -15.99 18.52 -21.23
C GLY A 479 -16.18 17.38 -22.23
N GLN A 480 -15.40 17.38 -23.31
CA GLN A 480 -15.40 16.31 -24.30
C GLN A 480 -14.14 15.47 -24.11
N ALA A 481 -14.30 14.15 -24.05
CA ALA A 481 -13.15 13.24 -24.05
C ALA A 481 -12.47 13.29 -25.44
N PRO A 482 -11.13 13.18 -25.53
CA PRO A 482 -10.48 12.92 -26.80
C PRO A 482 -11.01 11.60 -27.39
N ASP A 483 -11.18 11.56 -28.71
CA ASP A 483 -11.52 10.32 -29.42
C ASP A 483 -10.32 9.37 -29.30
N LEU A 484 -10.48 8.33 -28.48
CA LEU A 484 -9.50 7.26 -28.33
C LEU A 484 -9.86 6.17 -29.33
N GLU A 485 -8.91 5.77 -30.18
CA GLU A 485 -9.07 4.60 -31.04
C GLU A 485 -9.30 3.36 -30.16
N GLU A 486 -10.42 2.67 -30.37
CA GLU A 486 -10.72 1.45 -29.63
C GLU A 486 -9.89 0.30 -30.19
N GLY A 487 -8.86 -0.12 -29.45
CA GLY A 487 -8.07 -1.31 -29.80
C GLY A 487 -8.92 -2.58 -29.87
N GLU A 488 -8.58 -3.48 -30.80
CA GLU A 488 -9.37 -4.67 -31.19
C GLU A 488 -9.37 -5.81 -30.15
N ASP A 489 -8.60 -5.70 -29.05
CA ASP A 489 -8.43 -6.74 -28.01
C ASP A 489 -9.07 -6.38 -26.64
N LYS A 490 -10.25 -5.76 -26.62
CA LYS A 490 -10.95 -5.51 -25.33
C LYS A 490 -11.70 -6.77 -24.88
N GLN A 491 -11.26 -7.38 -23.76
CA GLN A 491 -12.04 -8.38 -23.02
C GLN A 491 -13.49 -7.90 -22.79
N ASP A 492 -14.46 -8.82 -22.84
CA ASP A 492 -15.88 -8.49 -22.61
C ASP A 492 -16.01 -7.79 -21.23
N PRO A 493 -16.51 -6.53 -21.17
CA PRO A 493 -16.69 -5.82 -19.91
C PRO A 493 -17.53 -6.59 -18.87
N ALA A 494 -18.39 -7.51 -19.32
CA ALA A 494 -19.14 -8.39 -18.42
C ALA A 494 -18.26 -9.46 -17.77
N GLU A 495 -17.25 -9.98 -18.47
CA GLU A 495 -16.31 -10.99 -17.97
C GLU A 495 -15.34 -10.36 -16.97
N VAL A 496 -14.77 -9.20 -17.33
CA VAL A 496 -13.93 -8.40 -16.42
C VAL A 496 -14.68 -8.03 -15.14
N LEU A 497 -15.94 -7.61 -15.25
CA LEU A 497 -16.77 -7.29 -14.09
C LEU A 497 -17.06 -8.53 -13.23
N ALA A 498 -17.23 -9.71 -13.82
CA ALA A 498 -17.44 -10.96 -13.11
C ALA A 498 -16.17 -11.39 -12.35
N GLU A 499 -14.99 -11.21 -12.93
CA GLU A 499 -13.70 -11.45 -12.28
C GLU A 499 -13.53 -10.54 -11.05
N TYR A 500 -13.73 -9.23 -11.20
CA TYR A 500 -13.67 -8.29 -10.07
C TYR A 500 -14.71 -8.59 -8.99
N PHE A 501 -15.89 -9.07 -9.37
CA PHE A 501 -16.91 -9.49 -8.42
C PHE A 501 -16.44 -10.73 -7.65
N HIS A 502 -15.93 -11.75 -8.34
CA HIS A 502 -15.41 -12.95 -7.71
C HIS A 502 -14.25 -12.64 -6.75
N GLU A 503 -13.31 -11.80 -7.16
CA GLU A 503 -12.21 -11.34 -6.32
C GLU A 503 -12.72 -10.57 -5.09
N THR A 504 -13.71 -9.68 -5.28
CA THR A 504 -14.35 -8.96 -4.17
C THR A 504 -14.97 -9.93 -3.17
N MET A 505 -15.75 -10.92 -3.62
CA MET A 505 -16.39 -11.90 -2.75
C MET A 505 -15.37 -12.78 -2.02
N SER A 506 -14.28 -13.17 -2.69
CA SER A 506 -13.16 -13.89 -2.08
C SER A 506 -12.49 -13.07 -0.97
N ASN A 507 -12.19 -11.80 -1.26
CA ASN A 507 -11.62 -10.87 -0.29
C ASN A 507 -12.54 -10.64 0.92
N LEU A 508 -13.85 -10.53 0.70
CA LEU A 508 -14.85 -10.41 1.78
C LEU A 508 -14.89 -11.65 2.68
N ALA A 509 -14.83 -12.85 2.08
CA ALA A 509 -14.76 -14.10 2.83
C ALA A 509 -13.47 -14.20 3.66
N TRP A 510 -12.33 -13.80 3.09
CA TRP A 510 -11.08 -13.70 3.83
C TRP A 510 -11.18 -12.70 4.99
N LEU A 511 -11.69 -11.49 4.73
CA LEU A 511 -11.89 -10.44 5.74
C LEU A 511 -12.77 -10.91 6.90
N ALA A 512 -13.79 -11.73 6.65
CA ALA A 512 -14.64 -12.28 7.70
C ALA A 512 -13.86 -13.14 8.70
N SER A 513 -12.80 -13.83 8.27
CA SER A 513 -11.92 -14.57 9.18
C SER A 513 -10.84 -13.69 9.83
N ALA A 514 -10.35 -12.68 9.11
CA ALA A 514 -9.26 -11.82 9.56
C ALA A 514 -9.71 -10.71 10.55
N ALA A 515 -10.87 -10.08 10.32
CA ALA A 515 -11.31 -8.91 11.08
C ALA A 515 -11.70 -9.25 12.54
N LYS A 516 -12.19 -10.46 12.81
CA LYS A 516 -12.56 -10.96 14.15
C LYS A 516 -13.53 -10.03 14.92
N ILE A 517 -14.64 -9.59 14.28
CA ILE A 517 -15.66 -8.69 14.85
C ILE A 517 -17.01 -9.32 15.19
#